data_AF-A0A1A0VEU6-F1
#
_entry.id   AF-A0A1A0VEU6-F1
#
_cell.length_a   1.000
_cell.length_b   1.000
_cell.length_c   1.000
_cell.angle_alpha   90.00
_cell.angle_beta   90.00
_cell.angle_gamma   90.00
#
_symmetry.space_group_name_H-M   'P 1'
#
loop_
_entity.id
_entity.type
_entity.pdbx_description
1 polymer ?
#
loop_
_entity_poly.entity_id
_entity_poly.type
_entity_poly.pdbx_seq_one_letter_code
_entity_poly.pdbx_strand_id
1 'polypeptide(L)'
;MEETAGNEAARRAQELVRRGQELAARKAITAADVQRAAERAEHSHERDQQAHRRGARCHYEAAVAHERAAEVQERAVAEGLGDVAAHGRAAEKQHDAARRNFIAAQENNQQGAG
;
A
#
# COMPACT_ATOMS: atom_id res chain seq x y z
N MET A 1 -10.63 -19.82 13.93
CA MET A 1 -11.75 -18.95 13.52
C MET A 1 -11.12 -17.63 13.14
N GLU A 2 -11.06 -17.30 11.84
CA GLU A 2 -10.51 -16.03 11.36
C GLU A 2 -11.43 -14.89 11.81
N GLU A 3 -10.98 -14.08 12.76
CA GLU A 3 -11.53 -12.74 12.95
C GLU A 3 -11.22 -11.94 11.68
N THR A 4 -12.23 -11.71 10.85
CA THR A 4 -12.07 -10.91 9.63
C THR A 4 -11.67 -9.48 9.99
N ALA A 5 -10.89 -8.82 9.14
CA ALA A 5 -10.42 -7.45 9.38
C ALA A 5 -11.55 -6.45 9.70
N GLY A 6 -12.76 -6.69 9.17
CA GLY A 6 -13.96 -5.91 9.49
C GLY A 6 -14.48 -6.10 10.92
N ASN A 7 -14.40 -7.32 11.47
CA ASN A 7 -14.83 -7.62 12.83
C ASN A 7 -13.87 -6.99 13.86
N GLU A 8 -12.57 -6.99 13.58
CA GLU A 8 -11.57 -6.34 14.43
C GLU A 8 -11.74 -4.80 14.43
N ALA A 9 -11.98 -4.21 13.26
CA ALA A 9 -12.23 -2.76 13.13
C ALA A 9 -13.51 -2.33 13.87
N ALA A 10 -14.59 -3.10 13.75
CA ALA A 10 -15.85 -2.82 14.45
C ALA A 10 -15.68 -2.91 15.97
N ARG A 11 -14.95 -3.92 16.47
CA ARG A 11 -14.64 -4.05 17.90
C ARG A 11 -13.80 -2.87 18.39
N ARG A 12 -12.81 -2.44 17.63
CA ARG A 12 -11.98 -1.26 17.95
C ARG A 12 -12.82 0.01 18.01
N ALA A 13 -13.72 0.22 17.06
CA ALA A 13 -14.60 1.39 17.05
C ALA A 13 -15.46 1.44 18.33
N GLN A 14 -16.03 0.30 18.74
CA GLN A 14 -16.81 0.20 19.97
C GLN A 14 -15.95 0.46 21.23
N GLU A 15 -14.73 -0.07 21.27
CA GLU A 15 -13.78 0.17 22.36
C GLU A 15 -13.42 1.66 22.47
N LEU A 16 -13.14 2.34 21.35
CA LEU A 16 -12.82 3.77 21.32
C LEU A 16 -14.01 4.63 21.76
N VAL A 17 -15.23 4.31 21.33
CA VAL A 17 -16.45 5.02 21.79
C VAL A 17 -16.62 4.88 23.30
N ARG A 18 -16.51 3.65 23.83
CA ARG A 18 -16.59 3.40 25.27
C ARG A 18 -15.51 4.20 26.01
N ARG A 19 -14.27 4.19 25.52
CA ARG A 19 -13.18 4.90 26.18
C ARG A 19 -13.36 6.41 26.16
N GLY A 20 -13.85 6.96 25.06
CA GLY A 20 -14.24 8.37 24.96
C GLY A 20 -15.25 8.78 26.01
N GLN A 21 -16.26 7.93 26.27
CA GLN A 21 -17.26 8.16 27.32
C GLN A 21 -16.65 8.09 28.74
N GLU A 22 -15.76 7.13 28.99
CA GLU A 22 -15.06 6.99 30.28
C GLU A 22 -14.18 8.22 30.58
N LEU A 23 -13.47 8.74 29.57
CA LEU A 23 -12.67 9.95 29.68
C LEU A 23 -13.54 11.20 29.88
N ALA A 24 -14.66 11.33 29.17
CA ALA A 24 -15.62 12.41 29.35
C ALA A 24 -16.22 12.43 30.76
N ALA A 25 -16.43 11.24 31.35
CA ALA A 25 -16.86 11.07 32.73
C ALA A 25 -15.73 11.25 33.77
N ARG A 26 -14.53 11.69 33.33
CA ARG A 26 -13.33 11.89 34.17
C ARG A 26 -12.89 10.64 34.95
N LYS A 27 -13.16 9.44 34.42
CA LYS A 27 -12.62 8.23 35.02
C LYS A 27 -11.09 8.26 34.95
N ALA A 28 -10.44 7.81 36.02
CA ALA A 28 -8.99 7.76 36.08
C ALA A 28 -8.42 6.83 35.01
N ILE A 29 -7.34 7.27 34.35
CA ILE A 29 -6.55 6.42 33.46
C ILE A 29 -5.75 5.45 34.32
N THR A 30 -5.84 4.17 34.02
CA THR A 30 -5.14 3.11 34.74
C THR A 30 -3.87 2.68 34.01
N ALA A 31 -2.95 2.01 34.72
CA ALA A 31 -1.77 1.41 34.09
C ALA A 31 -2.13 0.41 32.98
N ALA A 32 -3.23 -0.33 33.15
CA ALA A 32 -3.74 -1.26 32.14
C ALA A 32 -4.19 -0.56 30.85
N ASP A 33 -4.72 0.66 30.96
CA ASP A 33 -5.11 1.46 29.80
C ASP A 33 -3.88 1.93 29.01
N VAL A 34 -2.82 2.32 29.72
CA VAL A 34 -1.54 2.72 29.11
C VAL A 34 -0.88 1.54 28.42
N GLN A 35 -0.81 0.38 29.09
CA GLN A 35 -0.25 -0.84 28.50
C GLN A 35 -1.00 -1.23 27.23
N ARG A 36 -2.34 -1.22 27.27
CA ARG A 36 -3.16 -1.53 26.10
C ARG A 36 -2.93 -0.53 24.97
N ALA A 37 -2.81 0.75 25.27
CA ALA A 37 -2.51 1.77 24.27
C ALA A 37 -1.15 1.52 23.58
N ALA A 38 -0.13 1.11 24.34
CA ALA A 38 1.18 0.75 23.81
C ALA A 38 1.11 -0.48 22.89
N GLU A 39 0.48 -1.58 23.34
CA GLU A 39 0.28 -2.79 22.53
C GLU A 39 -0.46 -2.49 21.22
N ARG A 40 -1.46 -1.60 21.27
CA ARG A 40 -2.20 -1.16 20.07
C ARG A 40 -1.37 -0.29 19.14
N ALA A 41 -0.50 0.55 19.67
CA ALA A 41 0.40 1.37 18.87
C ALA A 41 1.41 0.49 18.11
N GLU A 42 2.00 -0.50 18.80
CA GLU A 42 2.92 -1.47 18.19
C GLU A 42 2.24 -2.28 17.09
N HIS A 43 1.08 -2.88 17.36
CA HIS A 43 0.35 -3.65 16.34
C HIS A 43 -0.10 -2.78 15.16
N SER A 44 -0.44 -1.51 15.39
CA SER A 44 -0.75 -0.56 14.32
C SER A 44 0.47 -0.26 13.45
N HIS A 45 1.64 -0.07 14.07
CA HIS A 45 2.90 0.19 13.38
C HIS A 45 3.34 -1.03 12.55
N GLU A 46 3.23 -2.24 13.08
CA GLU A 46 3.52 -3.47 12.33
C GLU A 46 2.61 -3.61 11.09
N ARG A 47 1.30 -3.34 11.26
CA ARG A 47 0.34 -3.40 10.16
C ARG A 47 0.64 -2.37 9.08
N ASP A 48 1.07 -1.18 9.49
CA ASP A 48 1.45 -0.09 8.60
C ASP A 48 2.71 -0.45 7.80
N GLN A 49 3.77 -0.94 8.45
CA GLN A 49 4.96 -1.45 7.75
C GLN A 49 4.62 -2.56 6.75
N GLN A 50 3.74 -3.49 7.12
CA GLN A 50 3.28 -4.53 6.20
C GLN A 50 2.49 -3.95 5.02
N ALA A 51 1.67 -2.92 5.24
CA ALA A 51 0.95 -2.24 4.17
C ALA A 51 1.92 -1.53 3.21
N HIS A 52 2.94 -0.84 3.72
CA HIS A 52 4.00 -0.24 2.92
C HIS A 52 4.75 -1.28 2.07
N ARG A 53 5.16 -2.42 2.66
CA ARG A 53 5.83 -3.50 1.92
C ARG A 53 4.95 -4.08 0.81
N ARG A 54 3.65 -4.28 1.09
CA ARG A 54 2.69 -4.73 0.07
C ARG A 54 2.52 -3.68 -1.03
N GLY A 55 2.39 -2.41 -0.68
CA GLY A 55 2.31 -1.32 -1.64
C GLY A 55 3.53 -1.24 -2.54
N ALA A 56 4.73 -1.30 -1.97
CA ALA A 56 5.98 -1.32 -2.74
C ALA A 56 6.05 -2.50 -3.71
N ARG A 57 5.66 -3.70 -3.26
CA ARG A 57 5.59 -4.89 -4.11
C ARG A 57 4.58 -4.73 -5.26
N CYS A 58 3.37 -4.23 -4.99
CA CYS A 58 2.35 -4.01 -6.03
C CYS A 58 2.84 -3.03 -7.10
N HIS A 59 3.48 -1.92 -6.69
CA HIS A 59 4.05 -0.98 -7.65
C HIS A 59 5.19 -1.59 -8.46
N TYR A 60 6.07 -2.38 -7.83
CA TYR A 60 7.12 -3.08 -8.56
C TYR A 60 6.54 -4.05 -9.61
N GLU A 61 5.55 -4.86 -9.23
CA GLU A 61 4.88 -5.80 -10.14
C GLU A 61 4.18 -5.06 -11.30
N ALA A 62 3.53 -3.92 -11.02
CA ALA A 62 2.95 -3.07 -12.06
C ALA A 62 4.01 -2.49 -13.00
N ALA A 63 5.16 -2.05 -12.48
CA ALA A 63 6.26 -1.54 -13.29
C ALA A 63 6.79 -2.61 -14.26
N VAL A 64 6.99 -3.83 -13.77
CA VAL A 64 7.43 -4.97 -14.61
C VAL A 64 6.40 -5.29 -15.69
N ALA A 65 5.10 -5.23 -15.37
CA ALA A 65 4.05 -5.45 -16.36
C ALA A 65 4.06 -4.39 -17.47
N HIS A 66 4.28 -3.12 -17.10
CA HIS A 66 4.41 -2.03 -18.06
C HIS A 66 5.67 -2.18 -18.93
N GLU A 67 6.83 -2.52 -18.37
CA GLU A 67 8.04 -2.80 -19.17
C GLU A 67 7.82 -3.93 -20.19
N ARG A 68 7.26 -5.05 -19.75
CA ARG A 68 6.94 -6.17 -20.68
C ARG A 68 5.95 -5.75 -21.76
N ALA A 69 4.98 -4.89 -21.43
CA ALA A 69 4.06 -4.36 -22.42
C ALA A 69 4.79 -3.45 -23.43
N ALA A 70 5.75 -2.62 -22.98
CA ALA A 70 6.58 -1.79 -23.84
C ALA A 70 7.40 -2.65 -24.81
N GLU A 71 8.08 -3.69 -24.32
CA GLU A 71 8.88 -4.62 -25.14
C GLU A 71 8.06 -5.25 -26.27
N VAL A 72 6.78 -5.59 -26.02
CA VAL A 72 5.88 -6.11 -27.05
C VAL A 72 5.57 -5.07 -28.12
N GLN A 73 5.33 -3.82 -27.71
CA GLN A 73 5.09 -2.72 -28.67
C GLN A 73 6.36 -2.40 -29.49
N GLU A 74 7.53 -2.39 -28.86
CA GLU A 74 8.81 -2.16 -29.53
C GLU A 74 9.14 -3.27 -30.52
N ARG A 75 8.84 -4.53 -30.19
CA ARG A 75 8.98 -5.63 -31.14
C ARG A 75 8.07 -5.44 -32.36
N ALA A 76 6.83 -5.00 -32.16
CA ALA A 76 5.94 -4.67 -33.28
C ALA A 76 6.51 -3.54 -34.16
N VAL A 77 7.14 -2.52 -33.56
CA VAL A 77 7.86 -1.47 -34.30
C VAL A 77 9.02 -2.05 -35.10
N ALA A 78 9.87 -2.86 -34.47
CA ALA A 78 11.06 -3.43 -35.10
C ALA A 78 10.72 -4.38 -36.27
N GLU A 79 9.61 -5.11 -36.16
CA GLU A 79 9.10 -6.00 -37.20
C GLU A 79 8.22 -5.27 -38.24
N GLY A 80 7.92 -3.99 -38.04
CA GLY A 80 7.08 -3.21 -38.94
C GLY A 80 5.61 -3.66 -38.95
N LEU A 81 5.12 -4.21 -37.85
CA LEU A 81 3.77 -4.73 -37.72
C LEU A 81 2.78 -3.62 -37.37
N GLY A 82 1.67 -3.57 -38.10
CA GLY A 82 0.56 -2.65 -37.80
C GLY A 82 0.92 -1.18 -37.97
N ASP A 83 0.29 -0.32 -37.15
CA ASP A 83 0.61 1.11 -37.12
C ASP A 83 1.85 1.33 -36.25
N VAL A 84 3.02 1.34 -36.91
CA VAL A 84 4.34 1.52 -36.28
C VAL A 84 4.39 2.78 -35.41
N ALA A 85 3.78 3.88 -35.85
CA ALA A 85 3.79 5.13 -35.09
C ALA A 85 2.93 5.03 -33.83
N ALA A 86 1.79 4.32 -33.91
CA ALA A 86 0.97 4.05 -32.74
C ALA A 86 1.66 3.12 -31.74
N HIS A 87 2.34 2.07 -32.23
CA HIS A 87 3.13 1.18 -31.39
C HIS A 87 4.27 1.91 -30.67
N GLY A 88 5.00 2.79 -31.37
CA GLY A 88 6.04 3.61 -30.75
C GLY A 88 5.52 4.49 -29.61
N ARG A 89 4.43 5.24 -29.85
CA ARG A 89 3.79 6.04 -28.80
C ARG A 89 3.24 5.20 -27.64
N ALA A 90 2.80 3.97 -27.92
CA ALA A 90 2.34 3.06 -26.88
C ALA A 90 3.52 2.58 -26.02
N ALA A 91 4.65 2.19 -26.62
CA ALA A 91 5.86 1.79 -25.90
C ALA A 91 6.34 2.90 -24.95
N GLU A 92 6.44 4.14 -25.43
CA GLU A 92 6.85 5.29 -24.60
C GLU A 92 5.94 5.48 -23.38
N LYS A 93 4.61 5.41 -23.58
CA LYS A 93 3.65 5.52 -22.48
C LYS A 93 3.80 4.39 -21.46
N GLN A 94 4.12 3.18 -21.92
CA GLN A 94 4.34 2.05 -21.03
C GLN A 94 5.63 2.25 -20.22
N HIS A 95 6.73 2.71 -20.83
CA HIS A 95 7.95 3.04 -20.09
C HIS A 95 7.74 4.16 -19.07
N ASP A 96 6.99 5.20 -19.42
CA ASP A 96 6.64 6.26 -18.47
C ASP A 96 5.84 5.72 -17.28
N ALA A 97 4.88 4.84 -17.54
CA ALA A 97 4.10 4.19 -16.49
C ALA A 97 4.96 3.26 -15.62
N ALA A 98 5.89 2.51 -16.23
CA ALA A 98 6.83 1.67 -15.51
C ALA A 98 7.73 2.49 -14.59
N ARG A 99 8.32 3.57 -15.11
CA ARG A 99 9.18 4.50 -14.35
C ARG A 99 8.45 5.07 -13.14
N ARG A 100 7.22 5.56 -13.33
CA ARG A 100 6.40 6.11 -12.24
C ARG A 100 6.14 5.06 -11.15
N ASN A 101 5.83 3.84 -11.55
CA ASN A 101 5.61 2.75 -10.60
C ASN A 101 6.90 2.33 -9.88
N PHE A 102 8.06 2.32 -10.54
CA PHE A 102 9.33 2.06 -9.85
C PHE A 102 9.67 3.13 -8.82
N ILE A 103 9.39 4.41 -9.12
CA ILE A 103 9.58 5.51 -8.16
C ILE A 103 8.64 5.29 -6.97
N ALA A 104 7.35 5.04 -7.19
CA ALA A 104 6.39 4.77 -6.13
C ALA A 104 6.76 3.54 -5.28
N ALA A 105 7.34 2.50 -5.89
CA ALA A 105 7.83 1.33 -5.17
C ALA A 105 9.00 1.69 -4.22
N GLN A 106 9.92 2.54 -4.67
CA GLN A 106 11.04 3.02 -3.85
C GLN A 106 10.56 3.91 -2.71
N GLU A 107 9.64 4.84 -2.98
CA GLU A 107 9.06 5.72 -1.97
C GLU A 107 8.35 4.92 -0.86
N ASN A 108 7.56 3.91 -1.22
CA ASN A 108 6.88 3.05 -0.24
C ASN A 108 7.87 2.20 0.58
N ASN A 109 8.97 1.75 -0.01
CA ASN A 109 10.01 1.03 0.73
C ASN A 109 10.76 1.95 1.71
N GLN A 110 11.01 3.20 1.35
CA GLN A 110 11.64 4.19 2.24
C GLN A 110 10.73 4.56 3.41
N GLN A 111 9.43 4.69 3.17
CA GLN A 111 8.44 4.99 4.23
C GLN A 111 8.20 3.80 5.16
N GLY A 112 8.31 2.56 4.66
CA GLY A 112 8.20 1.35 5.49
C GLY A 112 9.44 0.98 6.31
N ALA A 113 10.53 1.76 6.21
CA ALA A 113 11.80 1.54 6.88
C ALA A 113 12.06 2.51 8.06
N GLY A 114 11.19 3.50 8.28
CA GLY A 114 11.22 4.44 9.39
C GLY A 114 10.28 4.05 10.53
#